data_AF-A0A852WUL2-F1
#
_entry.id   AF-A0A852WUL2-F1
#
_cell.length_a   1.000
_cell.length_b   1.000
_cell.length_c   1.000
_cell.angle_alpha   90.00
_cell.angle_beta   90.00
_cell.angle_gamma   90.00
#
_symmetry.space_group_name_H-M   'P 1'
#
loop_
_entity.id
_entity.type
_entity.pdbx_description
1 polymer ?
#
loop_
_entity_poly.entity_id
_entity_poly.type
_entity_poly.pdbx_seq_one_letter_code
_entity_poly.pdbx_strand_id
1 'polypeptide(L)'
;MDFVNWFKPYRDQLVHAIGRLDGTENFAFKLGALPEGKRFNELGSNGWRPDQYVQCAGRADALAIEVRRQNLDGSFSQLAVGRGGPRDGEPVVRVPYGDGHSVLVYDDEVFGQAEAVEIFHRYFQTGEVGEAYMLREIDLG
;
A
#
# COMPACT_ATOMS: atom_id res chain seq x y z
N MET A 1 -7.20 -11.51 3.76
CA MET A 1 -6.52 -12.76 3.33
C MET A 1 -5.39 -13.00 4.31
N ASP A 2 -5.29 -14.20 4.86
CA ASP A 2 -4.14 -14.58 5.69
C ASP A 2 -2.95 -14.92 4.79
N PHE A 3 -1.81 -14.30 5.07
CA PHE A 3 -0.55 -14.70 4.46
C PHE A 3 0.02 -15.90 5.21
N VAL A 4 0.14 -17.05 4.55
CA VAL A 4 0.68 -18.30 5.14
C VAL A 4 1.86 -18.85 4.34
N ASN A 5 3.01 -19.11 4.98
CA ASN A 5 4.28 -19.39 4.27
C ASN A 5 4.42 -20.84 3.73
N TRP A 6 3.61 -21.80 4.18
CA TRP A 6 3.83 -23.23 3.88
C TRP A 6 3.13 -23.73 2.60
N PHE A 7 2.24 -22.93 1.99
CA PHE A 7 1.52 -23.28 0.76
C PHE A 7 1.94 -22.44 -0.46
N LYS A 8 2.33 -21.17 -0.25
CA LYS A 8 3.03 -20.30 -1.21
C LYS A 8 3.95 -19.35 -0.45
N PRO A 9 5.16 -19.04 -0.95
CA PRO A 9 5.99 -17.98 -0.41
C PRO A 9 5.21 -16.66 -0.29
N TYR A 10 5.49 -15.88 0.76
CA TYR A 10 4.82 -14.59 0.99
C TYR A 10 4.87 -13.66 -0.22
N ARG A 11 6.01 -13.64 -0.90
CA ARG A 11 6.22 -12.87 -2.13
C ARG A 11 5.30 -13.31 -3.27
N ASP A 12 5.09 -14.61 -3.47
CA ASP A 12 4.20 -15.12 -4.53
C ASP A 12 2.73 -14.75 -4.29
N GLN A 13 2.33 -14.64 -3.02
CA GLN A 13 1.00 -14.17 -2.66
C GLN A 13 0.84 -12.68 -2.96
N LEU A 14 1.87 -11.87 -2.69
CA LEU A 14 1.89 -10.45 -3.05
C LEU A 14 1.87 -10.24 -4.57
N VAL A 15 2.68 -11.00 -5.32
CA VAL A 15 2.68 -10.99 -6.79
C VAL A 15 1.27 -11.27 -7.31
N HIS A 16 0.62 -12.32 -6.81
CA HIS A 16 -0.73 -12.68 -7.24
C HIS A 16 -1.78 -11.63 -6.86
N ALA A 17 -1.72 -11.08 -5.64
CA ALA A 17 -2.71 -10.11 -5.17
C ALA A 17 -2.59 -8.77 -5.92
N ILE A 18 -1.38 -8.21 -5.99
CA ILE A 18 -1.12 -6.92 -6.65
C ILE A 18 -1.27 -7.05 -8.18
N GLY A 19 -0.91 -8.20 -8.75
CA GLY A 19 -1.01 -8.45 -10.20
C GLY A 19 -2.43 -8.49 -10.74
N ARG A 20 -3.43 -8.65 -9.87
CA ARG A 20 -4.85 -8.63 -10.25
C ARG A 20 -5.43 -7.23 -10.29
N LEU A 21 -4.67 -6.21 -9.90
CA LEU A 21 -5.20 -4.85 -9.83
C LEU A 21 -5.41 -4.29 -11.24
N ASP A 22 -6.65 -3.86 -11.50
CA ASP A 22 -7.16 -3.36 -12.78
C ASP A 22 -7.59 -1.89 -12.72
N GLY A 23 -7.49 -1.25 -11.55
CA GLY A 23 -7.85 0.15 -11.32
C GLY A 23 -9.36 0.42 -11.26
N THR A 24 -10.20 -0.60 -11.47
CA THR A 24 -11.66 -0.47 -11.51
C THR A 24 -12.37 -1.40 -10.54
N GLU A 25 -12.36 -2.71 -10.76
CA GLU A 25 -13.05 -3.68 -9.89
C GLU A 25 -12.11 -4.17 -8.79
N ASN A 26 -10.87 -4.49 -9.17
CA ASN A 26 -9.78 -4.79 -8.27
C ASN A 26 -8.84 -3.60 -8.27
N PHE A 27 -9.13 -2.61 -7.45
CA PHE A 27 -8.45 -1.32 -7.56
C PHE A 27 -7.48 -1.01 -6.42
N ALA A 28 -7.52 -1.77 -5.33
CA ALA A 28 -6.64 -1.55 -4.19
C ALA A 28 -6.26 -2.84 -3.47
N PHE A 29 -5.07 -2.82 -2.86
CA PHE A 29 -4.59 -3.86 -1.97
C PHE A 29 -4.02 -3.24 -0.70
N LYS A 30 -4.29 -3.84 0.46
CA LYS A 30 -3.87 -3.34 1.78
C LYS A 30 -3.27 -4.46 2.61
N LEU A 31 -2.17 -4.15 3.29
CA LEU A 31 -1.47 -5.04 4.20
C LEU A 31 -1.21 -4.32 5.52
N GLY A 32 -1.67 -4.91 6.62
CA GLY A 32 -1.34 -4.48 7.98
C GLY A 32 -1.26 -5.67 8.91
N ALA A 33 -0.59 -5.48 10.04
CA ALA A 33 -0.43 -6.53 11.05
C ALA A 33 -1.79 -6.95 11.60
N LEU A 34 -1.91 -8.25 11.93
CA LEU A 34 -3.03 -8.73 12.73
C LEU A 34 -2.79 -8.41 14.21
N PRO A 35 -3.84 -8.29 15.03
CA PRO A 35 -3.68 -8.27 16.47
C PRO A 35 -2.91 -9.51 16.95
N GLU A 36 -2.11 -9.34 18.00
CA GLU A 36 -1.30 -10.42 18.54
C GLU A 36 -2.17 -11.66 18.86
N GLY A 37 -1.71 -12.83 18.41
CA GLY A 37 -2.38 -14.11 18.63
C GLY A 37 -3.66 -14.32 17.81
N LYS A 38 -4.03 -13.41 16.91
CA LYS A 38 -5.20 -13.56 16.04
C LYS A 38 -4.85 -14.05 14.65
N ARG A 39 -5.71 -14.91 14.10
CA ARG A 39 -5.76 -15.26 12.67
C ARG A 39 -6.84 -14.44 11.96
N PHE A 40 -6.74 -14.26 10.65
CA PHE A 40 -7.73 -13.46 9.91
C PHE A 40 -9.13 -14.04 9.98
N ASN A 41 -9.29 -15.36 10.01
CA ASN A 41 -10.59 -16.01 10.13
C ASN A 41 -11.25 -15.83 11.52
N GLU A 42 -10.51 -15.35 12.53
CA GLU A 42 -11.04 -14.99 13.84
C GLU A 42 -11.51 -13.54 13.91
N LEU A 43 -11.20 -12.74 12.89
CA LEU A 43 -11.65 -11.36 12.78
C LEU A 43 -13.09 -11.38 12.28
N GLY A 44 -14.01 -10.78 13.05
CA GLY A 44 -15.43 -10.77 12.73
C GLY A 44 -15.74 -10.22 11.33
N SER A 45 -16.95 -10.49 10.85
CA SER A 45 -17.42 -10.13 9.50
C SER A 45 -17.34 -8.63 9.16
N ASN A 46 -17.21 -7.77 10.17
CA ASN A 46 -17.13 -6.32 10.01
C ASN A 46 -15.78 -5.84 9.44
N GLY A 47 -14.84 -6.77 9.24
CA GLY A 47 -13.54 -6.51 8.62
C GLY A 47 -12.54 -5.94 9.62
N TRP A 48 -11.34 -6.52 9.64
CA TRP A 48 -10.21 -5.95 10.36
C TRP A 48 -9.70 -4.71 9.64
N ARG A 49 -9.56 -3.62 10.39
CA ARG A 49 -9.00 -2.35 9.92
C ARG A 49 -7.76 -2.05 10.77
N PRO A 50 -6.56 -2.35 10.27
CA PRO A 50 -5.35 -2.04 11.00
C PRO A 50 -5.15 -0.52 11.07
N ASP A 51 -4.67 -0.02 12.21
CA ASP A 51 -4.32 1.40 12.37
C ASP A 51 -3.04 1.79 11.61
N GLN A 52 -2.18 0.80 11.36
CA GLN A 52 -0.94 0.94 10.60
C GLN A 52 -0.91 -0.07 9.46
N TYR A 53 -0.60 0.40 8.26
CA TYR A 53 -0.63 -0.43 7.06
C TYR A 53 0.19 0.16 5.92
N VAL A 54 0.54 -0.68 4.96
CA VAL A 54 0.87 -0.26 3.59
C VAL A 54 -0.31 -0.59 2.68
N GLN A 55 -0.62 0.30 1.75
CA GLN A 55 -1.65 0.09 0.74
C GLN A 55 -1.18 0.56 -0.63
N CYS A 56 -1.80 0.03 -1.67
CA CYS A 56 -1.66 0.55 -3.01
C CYS A 56 -3.03 0.63 -3.70
N ALA A 57 -3.15 1.57 -4.63
CA ALA A 57 -4.28 1.69 -5.54
C ALA A 57 -3.80 1.85 -6.98
N GLY A 58 -4.62 1.47 -7.96
CA GLY A 58 -4.30 1.60 -9.37
C GLY A 58 -4.38 0.31 -10.16
N ARG A 59 -3.68 0.29 -11.28
CA ARG A 59 -3.50 -0.88 -12.15
C ARG A 59 -2.15 -1.51 -11.83
N ALA A 60 -1.97 -2.81 -12.03
CA ALA A 60 -0.71 -3.49 -11.72
C ALA A 60 0.53 -2.88 -12.43
N ASP A 61 0.34 -2.16 -13.55
CA ASP A 61 1.39 -1.44 -14.28
C ASP A 61 1.57 0.03 -13.85
N ALA A 62 0.67 0.57 -13.02
CA ALA A 62 0.68 1.94 -12.51
C ALA A 62 -0.05 2.04 -11.16
N LEU A 63 0.71 1.89 -10.08
CA LEU A 63 0.24 1.88 -8.69
C LEU A 63 0.73 3.12 -7.94
N ALA A 64 -0.17 3.75 -7.19
CA ALA A 64 0.18 4.66 -6.11
C ALA A 64 0.29 3.86 -4.81
N ILE A 65 1.32 4.11 -4.00
CA ILE A 65 1.56 3.41 -2.73
C ILE A 65 1.55 4.40 -1.59
N GLU A 66 0.88 4.02 -0.49
CA GLU A 66 0.79 4.80 0.72
C GLU A 66 1.10 3.95 1.95
N VAL A 67 1.67 4.58 2.97
CA VAL A 67 1.87 3.99 4.29
C VAL A 67 1.18 4.83 5.35
N ARG A 68 0.45 4.18 6.25
CA ARG A 68 -0.08 4.77 7.47
C ARG A 68 0.75 4.29 8.65
N ARG A 69 1.28 5.23 9.43
CA ARG A 69 2.09 4.95 10.62
C ARG A 69 1.66 5.80 11.80
N GLN A 70 1.93 5.30 13.00
CA GLN A 70 1.75 6.07 14.23
C GLN A 70 3.00 6.94 14.48
N ASN A 71 2.77 8.21 14.79
CA ASN A 71 3.80 9.16 15.18
C ASN A 71 4.11 9.05 16.68
N LEU A 72 5.23 9.63 17.12
CA LEU A 72 5.67 9.58 18.52
C LEU A 72 4.67 10.22 19.50
N ASP A 73 3.87 11.17 19.03
CA ASP A 73 2.82 11.83 19.80
C ASP A 73 1.49 11.04 19.84
N GLY A 74 1.45 9.86 19.20
CA GLY A 74 0.28 9.00 19.11
C GLY A 74 -0.67 9.33 17.96
N SER A 75 -0.44 10.42 17.21
CA SER A 75 -1.19 10.74 15.99
C SER A 75 -0.85 9.76 14.86
N PHE A 76 -1.63 9.78 13.78
CA PHE A 76 -1.36 8.97 12.59
C PHE A 76 -1.14 9.87 11.39
N SER A 77 -0.05 9.62 10.66
CA SER A 77 0.17 10.23 9.34
C SER A 77 -0.17 9.24 8.24
N GLN A 78 -0.78 9.74 7.18
CA GLN A 78 -0.89 9.05 5.91
C GLN A 78 0.17 9.62 4.97
N LEU A 79 1.01 8.76 4.40
CA LEU A 79 2.18 9.18 3.63
C LEU A 79 2.18 8.49 2.27
N ALA A 80 2.29 9.25 1.18
CA ALA A 80 2.61 8.73 -0.14
C ALA A 80 4.09 8.31 -0.19
N VAL A 81 4.37 7.21 -0.89
CA VAL A 81 5.72 6.67 -1.12
C VAL A 81 6.20 7.16 -2.49
N GLY A 82 7.44 7.66 -2.57
CA GLY A 82 8.06 8.08 -3.82
C GLY A 82 9.55 7.76 -3.88
N ARG A 83 10.12 7.82 -5.09
CA ARG A 83 11.56 7.61 -5.32
C ARG A 83 12.42 8.84 -5.03
N GLY A 84 11.82 9.96 -4.61
CA GLY A 84 12.53 11.20 -4.31
C GLY A 84 12.90 12.00 -5.56
N GLY A 85 12.11 11.88 -6.62
CA GLY A 85 12.30 12.66 -7.85
C GLY A 85 12.01 14.15 -7.66
N PRO A 86 12.34 15.00 -8.64
CA PRO A 86 11.98 16.41 -8.64
C PRO A 86 10.45 16.58 -8.54
N ARG A 87 10.01 17.54 -7.73
CA ARG A 87 8.59 17.85 -7.52
C ARG A 87 8.38 19.33 -7.73
N ASP A 88 7.99 19.69 -8.94
CA ASP A 88 7.65 21.05 -9.30
C ASP A 88 6.12 21.19 -9.35
N GLY A 89 5.55 21.98 -8.44
CA GLY A 89 4.11 22.22 -8.38
C GLY A 89 3.31 21.08 -7.74
N GLU A 90 2.03 20.99 -8.07
CA GLU A 90 1.08 20.00 -7.52
C GLU A 90 1.15 18.65 -8.26
N PRO A 91 0.77 17.53 -7.61
CA PRO A 91 0.70 16.23 -8.28
C PRO A 91 -0.37 16.24 -9.39
N VAL A 92 0.00 15.72 -10.58
CA VAL A 92 -0.88 15.73 -11.76
C VAL A 92 -1.19 14.32 -12.30
N VAL A 93 -0.45 13.30 -11.87
CA VAL A 93 -0.63 11.94 -12.36
C VAL A 93 -1.85 11.32 -11.70
N ARG A 94 -2.82 10.89 -12.53
CA ARG A 94 -4.06 10.28 -12.05
C ARG A 94 -3.90 8.77 -11.98
N VAL A 95 -3.94 8.22 -10.77
CA VAL A 95 -4.01 6.77 -10.55
C VAL A 95 -5.44 6.39 -10.19
N PRO A 96 -6.14 5.58 -11.02
CA PRO A 96 -7.56 5.28 -10.80
C PRO A 96 -7.77 4.36 -9.59
N TYR A 97 -8.85 4.58 -8.83
CA TYR A 97 -9.24 3.69 -7.75
C TYR A 97 -10.76 3.48 -7.65
N GLY A 98 -11.35 2.66 -8.52
CA GLY A 98 -12.77 2.31 -8.43
C GLY A 98 -13.75 3.49 -8.63
N ASP A 99 -14.98 3.20 -9.05
CA ASP A 99 -16.09 4.17 -9.14
C ASP A 99 -15.77 5.53 -9.82
N GLY A 100 -14.83 5.55 -10.77
CA GLY A 100 -14.39 6.77 -11.47
C GLY A 100 -13.50 7.71 -10.63
N HIS A 101 -13.07 7.29 -9.44
CA HIS A 101 -12.17 8.05 -8.59
C HIS A 101 -10.71 7.89 -9.03
N SER A 102 -9.89 8.86 -8.65
CA SER A 102 -8.44 8.82 -8.87
C SER A 102 -7.72 9.57 -7.77
N VAL A 103 -6.55 9.07 -7.37
CA VAL A 103 -5.62 9.83 -6.52
C VAL A 103 -4.69 10.62 -7.45
N LEU A 104 -4.24 11.79 -6.99
CA LEU A 104 -3.21 12.57 -7.67
C LEU A 104 -1.86 12.31 -7.01
N VAL A 105 -0.89 11.86 -7.80
CA VAL A 105 0.50 11.62 -7.37
C VAL A 105 1.50 12.31 -8.29
N TYR A 106 2.74 12.39 -7.84
CA TYR A 106 3.87 12.74 -8.70
C TYR A 106 4.33 11.54 -9.54
N ASP A 107 5.05 11.78 -10.64
CA ASP A 107 5.59 10.71 -11.48
C ASP A 107 6.49 9.75 -10.69
N ASP A 108 7.25 10.27 -9.72
CA ASP A 108 8.15 9.47 -8.89
C ASP A 108 7.45 8.58 -7.86
N GLU A 109 6.13 8.75 -7.69
CA GLU A 109 5.25 8.02 -6.77
C GLU A 109 4.39 6.95 -7.47
N VAL A 110 4.62 6.72 -8.77
CA VAL A 110 3.99 5.63 -9.53
C VAL A 110 4.91 4.43 -9.63
N PHE A 111 4.40 3.25 -9.27
CA PHE A 111 5.15 1.99 -9.22
C PHE A 111 4.53 0.93 -10.12
N GLY A 112 5.37 0.12 -10.75
CA GLY A 112 4.93 -1.14 -11.34
C GLY A 112 4.82 -2.24 -10.28
N GLN A 113 4.13 -3.33 -10.63
CA GLN A 113 3.91 -4.49 -9.76
C GLN A 113 5.18 -5.01 -9.08
N ALA A 114 6.27 -5.17 -9.83
CA ALA A 114 7.50 -5.78 -9.31
C ALA A 114 8.07 -4.99 -8.13
N GLU A 115 8.15 -3.66 -8.26
CA GLU A 115 8.67 -2.78 -7.21
C GLU A 115 7.68 -2.65 -6.05
N ALA A 116 6.38 -2.61 -6.35
CA ALA A 116 5.33 -2.63 -5.32
C ALA A 116 5.41 -3.89 -4.45
N VAL A 117 5.65 -5.06 -5.06
CA VAL A 117 5.84 -6.33 -4.32
C VAL A 117 7.04 -6.24 -3.37
N GLU A 118 8.15 -5.61 -3.80
CA GLU A 118 9.32 -5.43 -2.92
C GLU A 118 9.01 -4.52 -1.74
N ILE A 119 8.31 -3.41 -1.98
CA ILE A 119 7.88 -2.48 -0.92
C ILE A 119 6.98 -3.19 0.09
N PHE A 120 5.98 -3.92 -0.38
CA PHE A 120 5.05 -4.66 0.49
C PHE A 120 5.77 -5.79 1.25
N HIS A 121 6.70 -6.48 0.60
CA HIS A 121 7.47 -7.54 1.25
C HIS A 121 8.41 -6.96 2.32
N ARG A 122 9.04 -5.80 2.06
CA ARG A 122 9.84 -5.09 3.05
C ARG A 122 9.00 -4.64 4.24
N TYR A 123 7.82 -4.07 3.98
CA TYR A 123 6.88 -3.68 5.02
C TYR A 123 6.42 -4.89 5.84
N PHE A 124 6.11 -6.01 5.21
CA PHE A 124 5.76 -7.25 5.91
C PHE A 124 6.85 -7.70 6.89
N GLN A 125 8.12 -7.53 6.52
CA GLN A 125 9.26 -7.95 7.33
C GLN A 125 9.61 -6.95 8.45
N THR A 126 9.40 -5.66 8.23
CA THR A 126 10.02 -4.61 9.06
C THR A 126 9.05 -3.54 9.57
N GLY A 127 7.83 -3.48 9.03
CA GLY A 127 6.91 -2.37 9.26
C GLY A 127 7.24 -1.09 8.50
N GLU A 128 8.28 -1.09 7.67
CA GLU A 128 8.78 0.08 6.94
C GLU A 128 8.83 -0.18 5.43
N VAL A 129 8.70 0.86 4.60
CA VAL A 129 8.75 0.73 3.13
C VAL A 129 10.18 0.63 2.58
N GLY A 130 11.18 1.02 3.38
CA GLY A 130 12.62 0.98 3.03
C GLY A 130 13.24 2.38 2.89
N GLU A 131 14.54 2.48 3.15
CA GLU A 131 15.29 3.75 3.20
C GLU A 131 15.51 4.39 1.81
N ALA A 132 15.33 3.62 0.74
CA ALA A 132 15.47 4.11 -0.63
C ALA A 132 14.29 5.00 -1.08
N TYR A 133 13.20 5.04 -0.29
CA TYR A 133 11.99 5.78 -0.64
C TYR A 133 11.82 7.02 0.24
N MET A 134 11.32 8.08 -0.38
CA MET A 134 10.90 9.29 0.29
C MET A 134 9.40 9.21 0.62
N LEU A 135 9.05 9.74 1.79
CA LEU A 135 7.66 9.79 2.27
C LEU A 135 7.16 11.23 2.22
N ARG A 136 5.97 11.42 1.65
CA ARG A 136 5.30 12.73 1.59
C ARG A 136 3.95 12.63 2.28
N GLU A 137 3.67 13.56 3.18
CA GLU A 137 2.36 13.63 3.81
C GLU A 137 1.27 13.91 2.79
N ILE A 138 0.18 13.14 2.86
CA ILE A 138 -1.00 13.35 2.05
C ILE A 138 -2.17 13.72 2.96
N ASP A 139 -2.82 14.83 2.61
CA ASP A 139 -4.06 15.22 3.24
C ASP A 139 -5.20 14.47 2.53
N LEU A 140 -5.71 13.45 3.22
CA LEU A 140 -6.95 12.80 2.84
C LEU A 140 -8.08 13.62 3.46
N GLY A 141 -8.43 14.73 2.79
CA GLY A 141 -9.38 15.73 3.28
C GLY A 141 -10.74 15.18 3.72
#